data_AF-A0A5N9HCC4-F1
#
_entry.id   AF-A0A5N9HCC4-F1
#
_cell.length_a   1.000
_cell.length_b   1.000
_cell.length_c   1.000
_cell.angle_alpha   90.00
_cell.angle_beta   90.00
_cell.angle_gamma   90.00
#
_symmetry.space_group_name_H-M   'P 1'
#
loop_
_entity.id
_entity.type
_entity.pdbx_description
1 polymer ?
#
loop_
_entity_poly.entity_id
_entity_poly.type
_entity_poly.pdbx_seq_one_letter_code
_entity_poly.pdbx_strand_id
1 'polypeptide(L)' 'PITLEPMPPNERRIVHIALADHHRVTTESTGSGSSRQVVVQLK' A
#
# COMPACT_ATOMS: atom_id res chain seq x y z
N PRO A 1 -10.06 3.84 -5.80
CA PRO A 1 -9.08 3.08 -4.99
C PRO A 1 -8.48 1.98 -5.87
N ILE A 2 -7.17 1.76 -5.78
CA ILE A 2 -6.45 0.72 -6.51
C ILE A 2 -5.85 -0.22 -5.48
N THR A 3 -6.07 -1.52 -5.64
CA THR A 3 -5.55 -2.55 -4.76
C THR A 3 -4.42 -3.27 -5.47
N LEU A 4 -3.24 -3.32 -4.83
CA LEU A 4 -2.11 -4.10 -5.30
C LEU A 4 -2.27 -5.58 -4.90
N GLU A 5 -1.51 -6.46 -5.55
CA GLU A 5 -1.46 -7.87 -5.16
C GLU A 5 -0.89 -8.03 -3.73
N PRO A 6 -1.27 -9.10 -3.01
CA PRO A 6 -0.66 -9.43 -1.72
C PRO A 6 0.85 -9.59 -1.85
N MET A 7 1.59 -8.95 -0.95
CA MET A 7 3.05 -8.90 -1.00
C MET A 7 3.64 -8.97 0.41
N PRO A 8 4.90 -9.41 0.60
CA PRO A 8 5.53 -9.48 1.91
C PRO A 8 5.71 -8.10 2.59
N PRO A 9 5.94 -8.06 3.93
CA PRO A 9 6.01 -6.79 4.67
C PRO A 9 7.06 -5.78 4.19
N ASN A 10 8.22 -6.26 3.72
CA ASN A 10 9.29 -5.42 3.18
C ASN A 10 8.86 -4.73 1.89
N GLU A 11 8.18 -5.44 0.98
CA GLU A 11 7.67 -4.88 -0.27
C GLU A 11 6.57 -3.84 -0.01
N ARG A 12 5.61 -4.13 0.90
CA ARG A 12 4.59 -3.14 1.30
C ARG A 12 5.21 -1.87 1.86
N ARG A 13 6.27 -2.00 2.67
CA ARG A 13 6.99 -0.84 3.22
C ARG A 13 7.60 0.02 2.12
N ILE A 14 8.16 -0.59 1.08
CA ILE A 14 8.71 0.16 -0.07
C ILE A 14 7.60 0.98 -0.75
N VAL A 15 6.43 0.39 -0.99
CA VAL A 15 5.28 1.10 -1.58
C VAL A 15 4.84 2.29 -0.71
N HIS A 16 4.69 2.08 0.60
CA HIS A 16 4.30 3.13 1.53
C HIS A 16 5.31 4.29 1.55
N ILE A 17 6.62 4.00 1.56
CA ILE A 17 7.66 5.04 1.56
C ILE A 17 7.70 5.78 0.22
N ALA A 18 7.64 5.04 -0.90
CA ALA A 18 7.69 5.63 -2.24
C ALA A 18 6.52 6.59 -2.52
N LEU A 19 5.36 6.37 -1.90
CA LEU A 19 4.16 7.20 -2.07
C LEU A 19 3.88 8.14 -0.89
N ALA A 20 4.72 8.17 0.15
CA ALA A 20 4.49 8.96 1.36
C ALA A 20 4.35 10.46 1.08
N ASP A 21 5.21 11.00 0.21
CA ASP A 21 5.24 12.43 -0.12
C ASP A 21 4.34 12.81 -1.30
N HIS A 22 3.61 11.86 -1.87
CA HIS A 22 2.80 12.14 -3.05
C HIS A 22 1.59 13.00 -2.70
N HIS A 23 1.45 14.18 -3.32
CA HIS A 23 0.43 15.16 -2.94
C HIS A 23 -1.01 14.72 -3.18
N ARG A 24 -1.26 13.80 -4.10
CA ARG A 24 -2.64 13.40 -4.49
C ARG A 24 -3.09 12.05 -3.98
N VAL A 25 -2.21 11.23 -3.39
CA VAL A 25 -2.58 9.86 -2.98
C VAL A 25 -2.14 9.54 -1.56
N THR A 26 -2.79 8.56 -0.95
CA THR A 26 -2.38 7.89 0.28
C THR A 26 -2.38 6.39 0.07
N THR A 27 -1.70 5.69 0.97
CA THR A 27 -1.57 4.23 0.94
C THR A 27 -1.97 3.64 2.28
N GLU A 28 -2.68 2.52 2.26
CA GLU A 28 -3.11 1.78 3.46
C GLU A 28 -2.89 0.28 3.28
N SER A 29 -2.46 -0.43 4.32
CA SER A 29 -2.32 -1.89 4.29
C SER A 29 -3.61 -2.56 4.80
N THR A 30 -4.26 -3.37 3.97
CA THR A 30 -5.48 -4.12 4.32
C THR A 30 -5.26 -5.64 4.23
N GLY A 31 -6.09 -6.43 4.92
CA GLY A 31 -5.95 -7.90 4.99
C GLY A 31 -5.01 -8.39 6.10
N SER A 32 -4.79 -9.70 6.16
CA SER A 32 -4.06 -10.36 7.26
C SER A 32 -3.14 -11.49 6.77
N GLY A 33 -2.02 -11.71 7.44
CA GLY A 33 -1.09 -12.78 7.07
C GLY A 33 -0.60 -12.65 5.63
N SER A 34 -0.73 -13.73 4.85
CA SER A 34 -0.32 -13.79 3.43
C SER A 34 -1.26 -13.04 2.49
N SER A 35 -2.50 -12.73 2.88
CA SER A 35 -3.44 -11.94 2.06
C SER A 35 -3.30 -10.44 2.27
N ARG A 36 -2.31 -10.01 3.06
CA ARG A 36 -2.13 -8.59 3.39
C ARG A 36 -1.51 -7.84 2.21
N GLN A 37 -2.16 -6.77 1.79
CA GLN A 37 -1.87 -6.02 0.57
C GLN A 37 -1.98 -4.50 0.81
N VAL A 38 -1.55 -3.70 -0.18
CA VAL A 38 -1.62 -2.23 -0.11
C VAL A 38 -2.75 -1.72 -1.00
N VAL A 39 -3.54 -0.79 -0.48
CA VAL A 39 -4.56 -0.02 -1.21
C VAL A 39 -4.04 1.40 -1.38
N VAL A 40 -4.10 1.90 -2.61
CA VAL A 40 -3.78 3.29 -2.96
C VAL A 40 -5.08 4.03 -3.25
N GLN A 41 -5.24 5.20 -2.65
CA GLN A 41 -6.44 6.02 -2.81
C GLN A 41 -6.08 7.49 -3.00
N LEU A 42 -6.97 8.25 -3.65
CA LEU A 42 -6.81 9.70 -3.71
C LEU A 42 -6.98 10.28 -2.29
N LYS A 43 -6.23 11.34 -1.99
CA LYS A 43 -6.43 12.13 -0.76
C LYS A 43 -7.82 12.74 -0.71
#